data_AF-H1Y9K9-F1
#
_entry.id   AF-H1Y9K9-F1
#
_cell.length_a   1.000
_cell.length_b   1.000
_cell.length_c   1.000
_cell.angle_alpha   90.00
_cell.angle_beta   90.00
_cell.angle_gamma   90.00
#
_symmetry.space_group_name_H-M   'P 1'
#
loop_
_entity.id
_entity.type
_entity.pdbx_description
1 polymer ?
#
loop_
_entity_poly.entity_id
_entity_poly.type
_entity_poly.pdbx_seq_one_letter_code
_entity_poly.pdbx_strand_id
1 'polypeptide(L)'
;MVANTERRQKYWQQWAVKRLDKRKYLLKNGILVRGLPVAIIVYFLKIRFSTDQFDLIDFLICCFLFCLMGILLALWDFKSAERGYQKFLAHQALQ
;
A
#
# COMPACT_ATOMS: atom_id res chain seq x y z
N MET A 1 -5.79 -20.16 21.63
CA MET A 1 -6.35 -20.00 20.26
C MET A 1 -7.32 -18.81 20.12
N VAL A 2 -7.97 -18.34 21.21
CA VAL A 2 -8.94 -17.21 21.20
C VAL A 2 -8.37 -15.87 20.72
N ALA A 3 -7.13 -15.52 21.10
CA ALA A 3 -6.51 -14.24 20.75
C ALA A 3 -6.32 -14.02 19.22
N ASN A 4 -6.26 -15.10 18.44
CA ASN A 4 -6.08 -15.01 17.00
C ASN A 4 -7.40 -14.65 16.29
N THR A 5 -8.53 -15.10 16.84
CA THR A 5 -9.87 -14.81 16.33
C THR A 5 -10.23 -13.34 16.56
N GLU A 6 -9.96 -12.79 17.74
CA GLU A 6 -10.21 -11.38 18.06
C GLU A 6 -9.39 -10.43 17.17
N ARG A 7 -8.09 -10.74 16.95
CA ARG A 7 -7.23 -9.94 16.07
C ARG A 7 -7.74 -9.94 14.63
N ARG A 8 -8.17 -11.10 14.14
CA ARG A 8 -8.74 -11.24 12.79
C ARG A 8 -10.05 -10.45 12.65
N GLN A 9 -10.91 -10.49 13.65
CA GLN A 9 -12.18 -9.77 13.64
C GLN A 9 -11.96 -8.24 13.67
N LYS A 10 -11.04 -7.76 14.53
CA LYS A 10 -10.63 -6.34 14.54
C LYS A 10 -10.06 -5.88 13.21
N TYR A 11 -9.24 -6.71 12.55
CA TYR A 11 -8.71 -6.40 11.22
C TYR A 11 -9.84 -6.19 10.19
N TRP A 12 -10.83 -7.09 10.14
CA TRP A 12 -11.95 -6.97 9.20
C TRP A 12 -12.88 -5.80 9.51
N GLN A 13 -13.11 -5.47 10.78
CA GLN A 13 -13.83 -4.25 11.17
C GLN A 13 -13.11 -2.99 10.67
N GLN A 14 -11.78 -2.93 10.81
CA GLN A 14 -10.99 -1.83 10.26
C GLN A 14 -11.01 -1.81 8.73
N TRP A 15 -10.98 -2.99 8.09
CA TRP A 15 -11.09 -3.10 6.63
C TRP A 15 -12.43 -2.55 6.13
N ALA A 16 -13.53 -2.83 6.85
CA ALA A 16 -14.88 -2.34 6.51
C ALA A 16 -14.96 -0.81 6.42
N VAL A 17 -14.19 -0.09 7.23
CA VAL A 17 -14.07 1.37 7.15
C VAL A 17 -13.12 1.78 6.03
N LYS A 18 -11.95 1.14 5.93
CA LYS A 18 -10.91 1.49 4.94
C LYS A 18 -11.35 1.29 3.48
N ARG A 19 -12.22 0.31 3.21
CA ARG A 19 -12.72 -0.01 1.85
C ARG A 19 -13.63 1.06 1.25
N LEU A 20 -14.26 1.90 2.09
CA LEU A 20 -15.25 2.88 1.65
C LEU A 20 -14.63 3.92 0.71
N ASP A 21 -13.38 4.30 0.94
CA ASP A 21 -12.66 5.24 0.10
C ASP A 21 -11.42 4.59 -0.52
N LYS A 22 -11.66 3.87 -1.62
CA LYS A 22 -10.61 3.23 -2.41
C LYS A 22 -9.56 4.22 -2.90
N ARG A 23 -9.96 5.43 -3.31
CA ARG A 23 -9.01 6.44 -3.83
C ARG A 23 -8.04 6.87 -2.72
N LYS A 24 -8.57 7.20 -1.54
CA LYS A 24 -7.76 7.55 -0.37
C LYS A 24 -6.87 6.39 0.07
N TYR A 25 -7.36 5.15 0.00
CA TYR A 25 -6.55 3.97 0.30
C TYR A 25 -5.35 3.85 -0.65
N LEU A 26 -5.56 4.02 -1.96
CA LEU A 26 -4.51 3.92 -2.97
C LEU A 26 -3.51 5.06 -2.86
N LEU A 27 -3.98 6.28 -2.65
CA LEU A 27 -3.11 7.44 -2.44
C LEU A 27 -2.24 7.23 -1.20
N LYS A 28 -2.85 6.88 -0.06
CA LYS A 28 -2.12 6.72 1.21
C LYS A 28 -1.18 5.53 1.16
N ASN A 29 -1.67 4.34 0.86
CA ASN A 29 -0.86 3.12 0.95
C ASN A 29 0.03 2.90 -0.27
N GLY A 30 -0.39 3.36 -1.44
CA GLY A 30 0.37 3.23 -2.68
C GLY A 30 1.42 4.32 -2.83
N ILE A 31 1.03 5.59 -2.73
CA ILE A 31 1.96 6.72 -2.94
C ILE A 31 2.70 7.06 -1.65
N LEU A 32 1.99 7.42 -0.59
CA LEU A 32 2.62 8.01 0.61
C LEU A 32 3.40 7.00 1.46
N VAL A 33 2.90 5.78 1.60
CA VAL A 33 3.55 4.74 2.44
C VAL A 33 4.60 3.95 1.68
N ARG A 34 4.44 3.76 0.36
CA ARG A 34 5.32 2.89 -0.43
C ARG A 34 6.05 3.65 -1.52
N GLY A 35 5.34 4.27 -2.45
CA GLY A 35 5.90 4.88 -3.65
C GLY A 35 6.98 5.93 -3.34
N LEU A 36 6.62 6.99 -2.63
CA LEU A 36 7.54 8.08 -2.31
C LEU A 36 8.71 7.65 -1.42
N PRO A 37 8.50 6.95 -0.28
CA PRO A 37 9.61 6.51 0.56
C PRO A 37 10.60 5.61 -0.19
N VAL A 38 10.11 4.68 -1.00
CA VAL A 38 10.98 3.79 -1.79
C VAL A 38 11.71 4.59 -2.87
N ALA A 39 11.05 5.50 -3.58
CA ALA A 39 11.70 6.36 -4.57
C ALA A 39 12.85 7.16 -3.98
N ILE A 40 12.60 7.79 -2.83
CA ILE A 40 13.60 8.59 -2.11
C ILE A 40 14.77 7.70 -1.71
N ILE A 41 14.52 6.57 -1.04
CA ILE A 41 15.59 5.66 -0.60
C ILE A 41 16.42 5.18 -1.80
N VAL A 42 15.79 4.71 -2.86
CA VAL A 42 16.48 4.19 -4.05
C VAL A 42 17.32 5.28 -4.73
N TYR A 43 16.76 6.48 -4.87
CA TYR A 43 17.45 7.58 -5.52
C TYR A 43 18.65 8.08 -4.71
N PHE A 44 18.51 8.24 -3.39
CA PHE A 44 19.62 8.63 -2.53
C PHE A 44 20.69 7.54 -2.40
N LEU A 45 20.32 6.26 -2.49
CA LEU A 45 21.29 5.17 -2.61
C LEU A 45 22.06 5.22 -3.92
N LYS A 46 21.42 5.61 -5.03
CA LYS A 46 22.08 5.83 -6.34
C LYS A 46 23.06 7.01 -6.27
N ILE A 47 22.65 8.15 -5.71
CA ILE A 47 23.48 9.38 -5.64
C ILE A 47 24.64 9.27 -4.67
N ARG A 48 24.56 8.45 -3.61
CA ARG A 48 25.67 8.26 -2.67
C ARG A 48 26.99 7.84 -3.35
N PHE A 49 26.95 7.39 -4.60
CA PHE A 49 28.13 7.08 -5.40
C PHE A 49 28.76 8.29 -6.12
N SER A 50 28.07 9.44 -6.21
CA SER A 50 28.60 10.74 -6.67
C SER A 50 27.59 11.87 -6.40
N THR A 51 27.87 12.76 -5.44
CA THR A 51 26.99 13.86 -5.03
C THR A 51 26.78 14.95 -6.10
N ASP A 52 27.67 15.03 -7.09
CA ASP A 52 27.56 15.97 -8.21
C ASP A 52 26.56 15.52 -9.29
N GLN A 53 25.92 14.36 -9.13
CA GLN A 53 24.98 13.78 -10.08
C GLN A 53 23.50 14.00 -9.70
N PHE A 54 23.21 14.96 -8.82
CA PHE A 54 21.81 15.29 -8.53
C PHE A 54 21.18 15.97 -9.73
N ASP A 55 20.33 15.21 -10.45
CA ASP A 55 19.47 15.71 -11.50
C ASP A 55 18.00 15.64 -11.05
N LEU A 56 17.37 16.80 -10.96
CA LEU A 56 15.98 16.96 -10.55
C LEU A 56 15.02 16.20 -11.49
N ILE A 57 15.30 16.15 -12.79
CA ILE A 57 14.44 15.46 -13.76
C ILE A 57 14.49 13.96 -13.48
N ASP A 58 15.68 13.39 -13.31
CA ASP A 58 15.85 11.98 -12.94
C ASP A 58 15.18 11.65 -11.61
N PHE A 59 15.25 12.55 -10.62
CA PHE A 59 14.55 12.39 -9.35
C PHE A 59 13.04 12.31 -9.52
N LEU A 60 12.47 13.21 -10.32
CA LEU A 60 11.04 13.26 -10.58
C LEU A 60 10.56 12.03 -11.37
N ILE A 61 11.33 11.58 -12.35
CA ILE A 61 11.05 10.33 -13.09
C ILE A 61 11.08 9.13 -12.14
N CYS A 62 12.11 9.04 -11.28
CA CYS A 62 12.20 8.01 -10.26
C CYS A 62 10.97 8.02 -9.34
N CYS A 63 10.62 9.18 -8.79
CA CYS A 63 9.41 9.36 -7.98
C CYS A 63 8.15 8.90 -8.71
N PHE A 64 7.97 9.31 -9.96
CA PHE A 64 6.81 8.95 -10.76
C PHE A 64 6.70 7.43 -10.94
N LEU A 65 7.78 6.76 -11.36
CA LEU A 65 7.79 5.31 -11.59
C LEU A 65 7.47 4.52 -10.31
N PHE A 66 8.10 4.87 -9.20
CA PHE A 66 7.88 4.20 -7.92
C PHE A 66 6.50 4.49 -7.32
N CYS A 67 5.94 5.69 -7.51
CA CYS A 67 4.56 5.99 -7.13
C CYS A 67 3.57 5.17 -7.95
N LEU A 68 3.79 5.03 -9.25
CA LEU A 68 2.95 4.24 -10.14
C LEU A 68 2.98 2.75 -9.74
N MET A 69 4.17 2.21 -9.47
CA MET A 69 4.36 0.85 -8.95
C MET A 69 3.72 0.68 -7.57
N GLY A 70 3.85 1.65 -6.68
CA GLY A 70 3.22 1.66 -5.35
C GLY A 70 1.68 1.62 -5.43
N ILE A 71 1.09 2.38 -6.35
CA ILE A 71 -0.37 2.35 -6.61
C ILE A 71 -0.80 0.97 -7.12
N LEU A 72 -0.06 0.37 -8.05
CA LEU A 72 -0.37 -0.97 -8.59
C LEU A 72 -0.33 -2.04 -7.48
N LEU A 73 0.68 -2.00 -6.61
CA LEU A 73 0.76 -2.89 -5.45
C LEU A 73 -0.40 -2.66 -4.47
N ALA A 74 -0.72 -1.40 -4.16
CA ALA A 74 -1.85 -1.07 -3.29
C ALA A 74 -3.20 -1.52 -3.90
N LEU A 75 -3.36 -1.46 -5.22
CA LEU A 75 -4.53 -1.98 -5.94
C LEU A 75 -4.64 -3.50 -5.81
N TRP A 76 -3.51 -4.21 -5.94
CA TRP A 76 -3.49 -5.66 -5.78
C TRP A 76 -3.83 -6.06 -4.34
N ASP A 77 -3.21 -5.42 -3.35
CA ASP A 77 -3.51 -5.63 -1.94
C ASP A 77 -4.97 -5.35 -1.63
N PHE A 78 -5.53 -4.27 -2.18
CA PHE A 78 -6.94 -3.93 -2.01
C PHE A 78 -7.85 -5.03 -2.55
N LYS A 79 -7.59 -5.51 -3.78
CA LYS A 79 -8.37 -6.62 -4.37
C LYS A 79 -8.20 -7.92 -3.57
N SER A 80 -7.03 -8.18 -3.01
CA SER A 80 -6.77 -9.36 -2.20
C SER A 80 -7.52 -9.31 -0.87
N ALA A 81 -7.42 -8.18 -0.15
CA ALA A 81 -8.12 -7.96 1.11
C ALA A 81 -9.64 -7.94 0.93
N GLU A 82 -10.16 -7.35 -0.16
CA GLU A 82 -11.59 -7.38 -0.46
C GLU A 82 -12.11 -8.80 -0.68
N ARG A 83 -11.38 -9.64 -1.43
CA ARG A 83 -11.74 -11.06 -1.58
C ARG A 83 -11.73 -11.80 -0.25
N GLY A 84 -10.75 -11.52 0.62
CA GLY A 84 -10.70 -12.10 1.96
C GLY A 84 -11.86 -11.66 2.84
N TYR A 85 -12.27 -10.40 2.74
CA TYR A 85 -13.40 -9.85 3.49
C TYR A 85 -14.74 -10.46 3.06
N GLN A 86 -14.95 -10.66 1.75
CA GLN A 86 -16.15 -11.33 1.24
C GLN A 86 -16.27 -12.77 1.76
N LYS A 87 -15.16 -13.51 1.82
CA LYS A 87 -15.12 -14.85 2.44
C LYS A 87 -15.43 -14.81 3.93
N PHE A 88 -14.94 -13.79 4.64
CA PHE A 88 -15.24 -13.60 6.06
C PHE A 88 -16.73 -13.35 6.31
N LEU A 89 -17.36 -12.49 5.51
CA LEU A 89 -18.81 -12.24 5.60
C LEU A 89 -19.64 -13.49 5.28
N ALA A 90 -19.26 -14.25 4.25
CA ALA A 90 -19.94 -15.50 3.90
C ALA A 90 -19.88 -16.53 5.03
N HIS A 91 -18.76 -16.63 5.75
CA HIS A 91 -18.65 -17.49 6.92
C HIS A 91 -19.49 -17.02 8.10
N GLN A 92 -19.62 -15.70 8.33
CA GLN A 92 -20.48 -15.18 9.39
C GLN A 92 -21.98 -15.35 9.09
N ALA A 93 -22.39 -15.32 7.82
CA ALA A 93 -23.78 -15.52 7.43
C ALA A 93 -24.27 -16.98 7.54
N LEU A 94 -23.34 -17.94 7.67
CA LEU A 94 -23.63 -19.37 7.82
C LEU A 94 -23.65 -19.83 9.29
N GLN A 95 -23.31 -18.95 10.23
CA GLN A 95 -23.37 -19.19 11.68
C GLN A 95 -24.63 -18.54 12.26
#